data_AF-W9XNF8-F1
#
_entry.id   AF-W9XNF8-F1
#
_cell.length_a   1.000
_cell.length_b   1.000
_cell.length_c   1.000
_cell.angle_alpha   90.00
_cell.angle_beta   90.00
_cell.angle_gamma   90.00
#
_symmetry.space_group_name_H-M   'P 1'
#
loop_
_entity.id
_entity.type
_entity.pdbx_description
1 polymer ?
#
loop_
_entity_poly.entity_id
_entity_poly.type
_entity_poly.pdbx_seq_one_letter_code
_entity_poly.pdbx_strand_id
1 'polypeptide(L)'
;MTMEEEAALLGKVDSTETVAALAQSLSAKFLHGLDLFSDSIRDAVAGSSIFHHHGHVLFKAKSALDLALALEATKGKEVQTVTVRDMFRWKLSEVALIGGQWAIIGCCSGMMSISSADDILGLPTTMFHAGASSVVSAL
;
A
#
# COMPACT_ATOMS: atom_id res chain seq x y z
N MET A 1 3.63 33.71 12.50
CA MET A 1 4.33 32.47 12.16
C MET A 1 4.63 32.54 10.68
N THR A 2 5.90 32.54 10.30
CA THR A 2 6.32 32.55 8.89
C THR A 2 6.18 31.14 8.29
N MET A 3 6.06 31.02 6.96
CA MET A 3 6.03 29.70 6.29
C MET A 3 7.26 28.83 6.63
N GLU A 4 8.39 29.45 6.94
CA GLU A 4 9.61 28.76 7.35
C GLU A 4 9.53 28.22 8.78
N GLU A 5 8.87 28.94 9.69
CA GLU A 5 8.62 28.47 11.07
C GLU A 5 7.62 27.30 11.08
N GLU A 6 6.60 27.35 10.21
CA GLU A 6 5.61 26.28 10.07
C GLU A 6 6.21 25.02 9.45
N ALA A 7 7.05 25.15 8.42
CA ALA A 7 7.81 24.03 7.84
C ALA A 7 8.82 23.41 8.83
N ALA A 8 9.46 24.23 9.67
CA ALA A 8 10.39 23.76 10.70
C ALA A 8 9.70 23.05 11.88
N LEU A 9 8.44 23.41 12.18
CA LEU A 9 7.59 22.71 13.14
C LEU A 9 7.05 21.40 12.57
N LEU A 10 6.60 21.39 11.31
CA LEU A 10 6.14 20.18 10.61
C LEU A 10 7.25 19.15 10.40
N GLY A 11 8.50 19.59 10.22
CA GLY A 11 9.67 18.71 10.12
C GLY A 11 10.11 18.05 11.43
N LYS A 12 9.47 18.35 12.57
CA LYS A 12 9.80 17.83 13.90
C LYS A 12 8.73 16.95 14.54
N VAL A 13 7.54 16.87 13.93
CA VAL A 13 6.50 15.97 14.41
C VAL A 13 6.76 14.60 13.80
N ASP A 14 7.17 13.64 14.62
CA ASP A 14 7.13 12.24 14.21
C ASP A 14 5.66 11.87 14.00
N SER A 15 5.25 11.80 12.73
CA SER A 15 3.88 11.50 12.34
C SER A 15 3.48 10.09 12.75
N THR A 16 4.44 9.20 13.04
CA THR A 16 4.19 7.82 13.46
C THR A 16 3.33 7.75 14.71
N GLU A 17 3.64 8.54 15.75
CA GLU A 17 2.87 8.55 17.00
C GLU A 17 1.43 9.02 16.77
N THR A 18 1.26 10.04 15.92
CA THR A 18 -0.06 10.59 15.58
C THR A 18 -0.90 9.57 14.79
N VAL A 19 -0.29 8.89 13.82
CA VAL A 19 -0.96 7.87 13.01
C VAL A 19 -1.28 6.63 13.85
N ALA A 20 -0.40 6.22 14.76
CA ALA A 20 -0.65 5.12 15.70
C ALA A 20 -1.84 5.43 16.62
N ALA A 21 -1.91 6.64 17.18
CA ALA A 21 -3.03 7.07 18.01
C ALA A 21 -4.36 7.10 17.23
N LEU A 22 -4.33 7.57 15.98
CA LEU A 22 -5.50 7.54 15.10
C LEU A 22 -5.95 6.10 14.82
N ALA A 23 -5.02 5.21 14.48
CA ALA A 23 -5.32 3.80 14.24
C ALA A 23 -5.95 3.15 15.48
N GLN A 24 -5.42 3.43 16.67
CA GLN A 24 -6.00 2.95 17.93
C GLN A 24 -7.43 3.45 18.13
N SER A 25 -7.70 4.74 17.88
CA SER A 25 -9.05 5.31 18.01
C SER A 25 -10.08 4.68 17.05
N LEU A 26 -9.60 4.23 15.89
CA LEU A 26 -10.40 3.54 14.87
C LEU A 26 -10.46 2.03 15.08
N SER A 27 -9.83 1.50 16.14
CA SER A 27 -9.63 0.05 16.34
C SER A 27 -9.00 -0.64 15.12
N ALA A 28 -8.15 0.08 14.39
CA ALA A 28 -7.45 -0.41 13.21
C ALA A 28 -6.12 -1.08 13.59
N LYS A 29 -5.73 -2.10 12.83
CA LYS A 29 -4.40 -2.69 12.93
C LYS A 29 -3.38 -1.75 12.30
N PHE A 30 -2.49 -1.19 13.11
CA PHE A 30 -1.38 -0.36 12.65
C PHE A 30 -0.13 -1.22 12.40
N LEU A 31 0.45 -1.07 11.22
CA LEU A 31 1.73 -1.70 10.84
C LEU A 31 2.68 -0.58 10.40
N HIS A 32 3.88 -0.53 10.97
CA HIS A 32 4.89 0.48 10.62
C HIS A 32 6.30 -0.10 10.68
N GLY A 33 7.23 0.50 9.93
CA GLY A 33 8.65 0.16 9.99
C GLY A 33 8.96 -1.31 9.74
N LEU A 34 9.68 -1.92 10.70
CA LEU A 34 10.21 -3.27 10.59
C LEU A 34 9.16 -4.38 10.66
N ASP A 35 7.91 -4.06 11.02
CA ASP A 35 6.81 -5.03 11.11
C ASP A 35 6.05 -5.22 9.78
N LEU A 36 6.36 -4.41 8.75
CA LEU A 36 5.78 -4.52 7.41
C LEU A 36 6.43 -5.65 6.61
N PHE A 37 5.99 -6.88 6.83
CA PHE A 37 6.28 -8.00 5.95
C PHE A 37 5.10 -8.34 5.04
N SER A 38 5.40 -9.04 3.94
CA SER A 38 4.42 -9.52 2.96
C SER A 38 3.25 -10.29 3.62
N ASP A 39 3.56 -11.24 4.52
CA ASP A 39 2.53 -11.97 5.27
C ASP A 39 1.73 -11.07 6.22
N SER A 40 2.37 -10.13 6.92
CA SER A 40 1.69 -9.18 7.80
C SER A 40 0.65 -8.34 7.06
N ILE A 41 0.97 -7.93 5.82
CA ILE A 41 0.07 -7.18 4.93
C ILE A 41 -1.06 -8.08 4.46
N ARG A 42 -0.75 -9.29 3.97
CA ARG A 42 -1.78 -10.25 3.55
C ARG A 42 -2.81 -10.47 4.65
N ASP A 43 -2.34 -10.71 5.87
CA ASP A 43 -3.20 -10.98 7.02
C ASP A 43 -4.00 -9.73 7.44
N ALA A 44 -3.42 -8.53 7.31
CA ALA A 44 -4.14 -7.27 7.55
C ALA A 44 -5.23 -7.02 6.50
N VAL A 45 -4.96 -7.36 5.24
CA VAL A 45 -5.92 -7.22 4.13
C VAL A 45 -7.09 -8.20 4.30
N ALA A 46 -6.82 -9.47 4.60
CA ALA A 46 -7.85 -10.50 4.67
C ALA A 46 -8.99 -10.15 5.65
N GLY A 47 -8.67 -9.52 6.79
CA GLY A 47 -9.65 -9.18 7.82
C GLY A 47 -10.23 -7.77 7.75
N SER A 48 -9.86 -6.92 6.79
CA SER A 48 -10.20 -5.49 6.83
C SER A 48 -11.27 -5.09 5.82
N SER A 49 -12.20 -4.22 6.26
CA SER A 49 -13.12 -3.52 5.37
C SER A 49 -12.46 -2.32 4.69
N ILE A 50 -11.36 -1.80 5.26
CA ILE A 50 -10.56 -0.71 4.71
C ILE A 50 -9.09 -1.06 4.89
N PHE A 51 -8.35 -1.10 3.79
CA PHE A 51 -6.89 -1.18 3.79
C PHE A 51 -6.32 0.18 3.37
N HIS A 52 -5.46 0.76 4.21
CA HIS A 52 -4.79 2.02 3.92
C HIS A 52 -3.27 1.81 4.00
N HIS A 53 -2.59 2.02 2.87
CA HIS A 53 -1.15 2.05 2.77
C HIS A 53 -0.67 3.45 2.43
N HIS A 54 0.27 3.97 3.22
CA HIS A 54 1.01 5.18 2.93
C HIS A 54 2.49 4.80 2.83
N GLY A 55 3.11 5.03 1.67
CA GLY A 55 4.48 4.59 1.46
C GLY A 55 4.96 4.71 0.02
N HIS A 56 6.14 4.14 -0.24
CA HIS A 56 6.74 4.16 -1.56
C HIS A 56 6.19 3.04 -2.44
N VAL A 57 5.93 3.37 -3.71
CA VAL A 57 5.61 2.40 -4.75
C VAL A 57 6.77 2.31 -5.74
N LEU A 58 7.20 1.08 -6.04
CA LEU A 58 8.25 0.79 -7.01
C LEU A 58 7.62 0.48 -8.35
N PHE A 59 7.65 1.46 -9.26
CA PHE A 59 7.18 1.27 -10.62
C PHE A 59 8.31 0.80 -11.55
N LYS A 60 8.12 -0.40 -12.13
CA LYS A 60 9.00 -0.95 -13.18
C LYS A 60 8.23 -1.01 -14.50
N ALA A 61 8.44 -0.01 -15.36
CA ALA A 61 7.73 0.14 -16.64
C ALA A 61 7.73 -1.12 -17.53
N LYS A 62 8.78 -1.95 -17.43
CA LYS A 62 8.96 -3.16 -18.25
C LYS A 62 8.09 -4.35 -17.82
N SER A 63 7.48 -4.31 -16.63
CA SER A 63 6.68 -5.42 -16.11
C SER A 63 5.66 -4.90 -15.09
N ALA A 64 4.40 -4.80 -15.51
CA ALA A 64 3.31 -4.39 -14.64
C ALA A 64 3.14 -5.29 -13.40
N LEU A 65 3.49 -6.57 -13.53
CA LEU A 65 3.44 -7.54 -12.44
C LEU A 65 4.51 -7.31 -11.36
N ASP A 66 5.57 -6.57 -11.70
CA ASP A 66 6.66 -6.24 -10.78
C ASP A 66 6.49 -4.85 -10.14
N LEU A 67 5.37 -4.17 -10.44
CA LEU A 67 4.92 -3.02 -9.66
C LEU A 67 4.69 -3.47 -8.22
N ALA A 68 5.24 -2.72 -7.26
CA ALA A 68 5.26 -3.19 -5.88
C ALA A 68 5.08 -2.08 -4.85
N LEU A 69 4.48 -2.42 -3.71
CA LEU A 69 4.62 -1.65 -2.49
C LEU A 69 6.03 -1.89 -1.93
N ALA A 70 6.83 -0.84 -1.75
CA ALA A 70 8.08 -0.95 -1.03
C ALA A 70 7.79 -1.00 0.46
N LEU A 71 8.34 -2.00 1.15
CA LEU A 71 8.22 -2.13 2.58
C LEU A 71 9.51 -1.64 3.22
N GLU A 72 9.39 -0.93 4.34
CA GLU A 72 10.57 -0.49 5.11
C GLU A 72 11.29 -1.65 5.78
N ALA A 73 10.59 -2.77 6.01
CA ALA A 73 11.20 -3.97 6.55
C ALA A 73 12.30 -4.49 5.62
N THR A 74 13.42 -4.84 6.22
CA THR A 74 14.54 -5.50 5.54
C THR A 74 14.61 -6.95 6.01
N LYS A 75 14.79 -7.89 5.07
CA LYS A 75 15.13 -9.28 5.39
C LYS A 75 16.58 -9.49 4.99
N GLY A 76 17.49 -9.24 5.92
CA GLY A 76 18.92 -9.12 5.62
C GLY A 76 19.25 -7.77 4.96
N LYS A 77 19.84 -7.78 3.76
CA LYS A 77 20.20 -6.56 2.99
C LYS A 77 19.17 -6.17 1.90
N GLU A 78 18.09 -6.93 1.77
CA GLU A 78 17.09 -6.72 0.72
C GLU A 78 15.84 -6.04 1.27
N VAL A 79 15.46 -4.95 0.60
CA VAL A 79 14.18 -4.25 0.81
C VAL A 79 13.05 -5.22 0.50
N GLN A 80 12.15 -5.44 1.45
CA GLN A 80 10.99 -6.27 1.21
C GLN A 80 10.00 -5.53 0.33
N THR A 81 9.31 -6.26 -0.53
CA THR A 81 8.29 -5.68 -1.42
C THR A 81 7.08 -6.58 -1.45
N VAL A 82 5.91 -6.00 -1.70
CA VAL A 82 4.72 -6.74 -2.10
C VAL A 82 4.43 -6.36 -3.54
N THR A 83 4.69 -7.29 -4.45
CA THR A 83 4.42 -7.08 -5.87
C THR A 83 2.96 -7.37 -6.21
N VAL A 84 2.49 -6.83 -7.33
CA VAL A 84 1.22 -7.23 -7.96
C VAL A 84 1.12 -8.75 -8.10
N ARG A 85 2.21 -9.42 -8.51
CA ARG A 85 2.27 -10.88 -8.61
C ARG A 85 2.01 -11.58 -7.27
N ASP A 86 2.51 -11.05 -6.17
CA ASP A 86 2.29 -11.63 -4.84
C ASP A 86 0.83 -11.49 -4.43
N MET A 87 0.21 -10.32 -4.68
CA MET A 87 -1.20 -10.08 -4.37
C MET A 87 -2.13 -11.04 -5.14
N PHE A 88 -1.85 -11.33 -6.41
CA PHE A 88 -2.59 -12.35 -7.16
C PHE A 88 -2.44 -13.75 -6.56
N ARG A 89 -1.25 -14.10 -6.05
CA ARG A 89 -0.99 -15.41 -5.42
C ARG A 89 -1.68 -15.57 -4.08
N TRP A 90 -1.92 -14.48 -3.36
CA TRP A 90 -2.63 -14.50 -2.09
C TRP A 90 -4.09 -14.92 -2.21
N LYS A 91 -4.64 -14.99 -3.44
CA LYS A 91 -6.04 -15.38 -3.70
C LYS A 91 -6.99 -14.60 -2.80
N LEU A 92 -6.79 -13.29 -2.73
CA LEU A 92 -7.52 -12.44 -1.79
C LEU A 92 -9.04 -12.52 -1.96
N SER A 93 -9.55 -12.87 -3.13
CA SER A 93 -10.97 -13.18 -3.33
C SER A 93 -11.53 -14.30 -2.43
N GLU A 94 -10.68 -15.18 -1.89
CA GLU A 94 -11.06 -16.28 -1.00
C GLU A 94 -10.99 -15.88 0.50
N VAL A 95 -10.34 -14.76 0.84
CA VAL A 95 -10.02 -14.38 2.23
C VAL A 95 -10.33 -12.94 2.59
N ALA A 96 -10.30 -12.01 1.65
CA ALA A 96 -10.68 -10.61 1.84
C ALA A 96 -12.20 -10.49 1.78
N LEU A 97 -12.77 -9.70 2.70
CA LEU A 97 -14.18 -9.32 2.63
C LEU A 97 -14.45 -8.70 1.24
N ILE A 98 -15.27 -9.39 0.44
CA ILE A 98 -15.82 -8.87 -0.80
C ILE A 98 -16.43 -7.51 -0.49
N GLY A 99 -15.89 -6.46 -1.09
CA GLY A 99 -16.37 -5.09 -0.92
C GLY A 99 -15.51 -4.16 -0.05
N GLY A 100 -14.32 -4.58 0.38
CA GLY A 100 -13.38 -3.68 1.08
C GLY A 100 -12.89 -2.50 0.23
N GLN A 101 -12.59 -1.37 0.87
CA GLN A 101 -11.95 -0.20 0.24
C GLN A 101 -10.44 -0.26 0.39
N TRP A 102 -9.71 0.08 -0.67
CA TRP A 102 -8.25 0.13 -0.67
C TRP A 102 -7.77 1.54 -0.97
N ALA A 103 -6.92 2.10 -0.11
CA ALA A 103 -6.28 3.39 -0.31
C ALA A 103 -4.76 3.19 -0.34
N ILE A 104 -4.14 3.46 -1.49
CA ILE A 104 -2.69 3.49 -1.64
C ILE A 104 -2.26 4.94 -1.86
N ILE A 105 -1.61 5.53 -0.88
CA ILE A 105 -1.07 6.87 -0.98
C ILE A 105 0.44 6.75 -1.14
N GLY A 106 0.87 6.72 -2.40
CA GLY A 106 2.27 6.68 -2.80
C GLY A 106 2.45 7.19 -4.22
N CYS A 107 3.59 7.84 -4.50
CA CYS A 107 3.88 8.35 -5.84
C CYS A 107 3.77 7.21 -6.87
N CYS A 108 3.11 7.49 -7.99
CA CYS A 108 2.91 6.52 -9.08
C CYS A 108 2.11 5.25 -8.68
N SER A 109 1.42 5.23 -7.54
CA SER A 109 0.59 4.09 -7.11
C SER A 109 -0.57 3.79 -8.05
N GLY A 110 -1.04 4.80 -8.79
CA GLY A 110 -2.05 4.70 -9.83
C GLY A 110 -1.48 4.50 -11.24
N MET A 111 -0.16 4.54 -11.41
CA MET A 111 0.45 4.31 -12.73
C MET A 111 0.30 2.84 -13.13
N MET A 112 -0.13 2.64 -14.37
CA MET A 112 -0.32 1.33 -14.97
C MET A 112 0.49 1.28 -16.27
N SER A 113 1.14 0.15 -16.54
CA SER A 113 1.79 -0.05 -17.84
C SER A 113 0.73 -0.56 -18.81
N ILE A 114 0.48 0.19 -19.87
CA ILE A 114 -0.49 -0.16 -20.90
C ILE A 114 0.28 -0.51 -22.16
N SER A 115 0.11 -1.73 -22.66
CA SER A 115 0.53 -2.12 -24.00
C SER A 115 -0.69 -2.38 -24.86
N SER A 116 -0.54 -2.33 -26.18
CA SER A 116 -1.66 -2.57 -27.12
C SER A 116 -2.20 -4.00 -27.11
N ALA A 117 -1.53 -4.93 -26.41
CA ALA A 117 -1.89 -6.35 -26.37
C ALA A 117 -2.08 -6.90 -24.94
N ASP A 118 -1.82 -6.10 -23.90
CA ASP A 118 -1.91 -6.55 -22.51
C ASP A 118 -3.17 -6.05 -21.83
N ASP A 119 -3.67 -6.85 -20.88
CA ASP A 119 -4.63 -6.37 -19.88
C ASP A 119 -4.05 -5.20 -19.09
N ILE A 120 -4.94 -4.33 -18.60
CA ILE A 120 -4.54 -3.22 -17.73
C ILE A 120 -4.06 -3.81 -16.40
N LEU A 121 -2.75 -3.97 -16.26
CA LEU A 121 -2.12 -4.54 -15.08
C LEU A 121 -1.44 -3.43 -14.25
N GLY A 122 -1.67 -3.48 -12.94
CA GLY A 122 -1.09 -2.56 -11.97
C GLY A 122 -1.70 -2.78 -10.58
N LEU A 123 -1.27 -1.98 -9.60
CA LEU A 123 -1.78 -2.08 -8.23
C LEU A 123 -3.30 -1.88 -8.17
N PRO A 124 -3.89 -0.87 -8.84
CA PRO A 124 -5.33 -0.66 -8.74
C PRO A 124 -6.15 -1.81 -9.32
N THR A 125 -5.80 -2.31 -10.51
CA THR A 125 -6.54 -3.42 -11.13
C THR A 125 -6.38 -4.72 -10.35
N THR A 126 -5.20 -4.97 -9.78
CA THR A 126 -4.95 -6.13 -8.91
C THR A 126 -5.83 -6.09 -7.66
N MET A 127 -6.03 -4.91 -7.07
CA MET A 127 -6.91 -4.75 -5.91
C MET A 127 -8.38 -4.98 -6.25
N PHE A 128 -8.84 -4.53 -7.42
CA PHE A 128 -10.18 -4.88 -7.91
C PHE A 128 -10.32 -6.39 -8.13
N HIS A 129 -9.32 -7.06 -8.72
CA HIS A 129 -9.31 -8.52 -8.84
C HIS A 129 -9.27 -9.24 -7.48
N ALA A 130 -8.69 -8.60 -6.47
CA ALA A 130 -8.70 -9.08 -5.09
C ALA A 130 -10.06 -8.89 -4.37
N GLY A 131 -11.05 -8.26 -5.01
CA GLY A 131 -12.39 -8.05 -4.46
C GLY A 131 -12.62 -6.68 -3.82
N ALA A 132 -11.73 -5.71 -4.05
CA ALA A 132 -11.95 -4.33 -3.63
C ALA A 132 -13.19 -3.74 -4.31
N SER A 133 -14.05 -3.05 -3.55
CA SER A 133 -15.17 -2.27 -4.11
C SER A 133 -14.71 -0.93 -4.69
N SER A 134 -13.60 -0.40 -4.17
CA SER A 134 -13.03 0.88 -4.55
C SER A 134 -11.53 0.92 -4.28
N VAL A 135 -10.81 1.66 -5.12
CA VAL A 135 -9.38 1.90 -4.98
C VAL A 135 -9.10 3.40 -5.09
N VAL A 136 -8.35 3.95 -4.14
CA VAL A 136 -7.81 5.31 -4.16
C VAL A 136 -6.31 5.22 -4.39
N SER A 137 -5.80 5.94 -5.38
CA SER A 137 -4.38 5.95 -5.76
C SER A 137 -3.93 7.32 -6.28
N ALA A 138 -2.61 7.53 -6.40
CA ALA A 138 -2.00 8.75 -6.92
C ALA A 138 -1.26 8.48 -8.25
N LEU A 139 -1.50 9.35 -9.24
CA LEU A 139 -0.86 9.31 -10.56
C LEU A 139 0.55 9.91 -10.52
#